data_AF-A0AA35YQ68-F1
#
_entry.id   AF-A0AA35YQ68-F1
#
_cell.length_a   1.000
_cell.length_b   1.000
_cell.length_c   1.000
_cell.angle_alpha   90.00
_cell.angle_beta   90.00
_cell.angle_gamma   90.00
#
_symmetry.space_group_name_H-M   'P 1'
#
loop_
_entity.id
_entity.type
_entity.pdbx_description
1 polymer ?
#
loop_
_entity_poly.entity_id
_entity_poly.type
_entity_poly.pdbx_seq_one_letter_code
_entity_poly.pdbx_strand_id
1 'polypeptide(L)'
;MSDQAATPIEQESEEQETQIRTPLLLKADPIQILYEENEEQEQEESSIHLDKDLQELDFYLLLLGFNQTSMLRFGISWVTFLTIGVVLPVTVLLMSTNCLRCDLYQVKAFELVVVSSHACLAAAALLCLSHNLRKYGIRKFLFVDQYNGHVQRFSSDYVHKISEAKRALVLWVLPCLFLKIVREVIRMMYMHHESWWKSCGILVALTFPWMYVTVIFLSSCLVFHLVCNLQIIHFDDYGNLLERETDVLVFIEEHARLRHHLSKISHRFRIYLLLVFIVVTSSQFATLFQITGFSNKVTFINGGDFAVSSIAQVVGVILCLNAAAKISHRAQGVAALASRWHALASCGPDDSSHMRMRFSNEMGNSNGLLRSVSSEADMEAMNYTPLPTNEQLTSYLSSYHRRQAFLMYLQNNPGGITLYGWTVDRSLINTIFFIELSLVLFVLGRTTVFISSDGLS
;
A
#
# COMPACT_ATOMS: atom_id res chain seq x y z
N MET A 1 -85.50 -46.09 11.91
CA MET A 1 -84.12 -45.57 12.03
C MET A 1 -83.70 -45.17 10.63
N SER A 2 -84.40 -44.20 10.03
CA SER A 2 -84.30 -42.75 10.26
C SER A 2 -82.94 -42.19 9.84
N ASP A 3 -82.81 -41.25 8.91
CA ASP A 3 -83.74 -40.66 7.93
C ASP A 3 -82.90 -39.98 6.82
N GLN A 4 -83.36 -40.14 5.58
CA GLN A 4 -83.43 -39.22 4.41
C GLN A 4 -82.39 -38.07 4.24
N ALA A 5 -81.67 -38.01 3.11
CA ALA A 5 -82.01 -37.35 1.81
C ALA A 5 -81.43 -35.91 1.75
N ALA A 6 -81.12 -35.22 0.65
CA ALA A 6 -81.37 -35.33 -0.78
C ALA A 6 -80.35 -34.42 -1.53
N THR A 7 -80.07 -34.69 -2.82
CA THR A 7 -79.62 -33.68 -3.82
C THR A 7 -80.85 -32.92 -4.35
N PRO A 8 -80.76 -31.65 -4.82
CA PRO A 8 -80.64 -31.43 -6.29
C PRO A 8 -79.98 -30.09 -6.74
N ILE A 9 -79.95 -29.97 -8.07
CA ILE A 9 -79.44 -28.98 -9.05
C ILE A 9 -80.29 -27.68 -9.11
N GLU A 10 -79.66 -26.53 -9.44
CA GLU A 10 -80.11 -25.44 -10.38
C GLU A 10 -79.06 -24.28 -10.35
N GLN A 11 -78.42 -23.91 -11.49
CA GLN A 11 -78.73 -22.78 -12.42
C GLN A 11 -78.85 -21.40 -11.75
N GLU A 12 -78.45 -20.23 -12.27
CA GLU A 12 -77.75 -19.72 -13.47
C GLU A 12 -77.75 -18.18 -13.31
N SER A 13 -76.66 -17.45 -13.62
CA SER A 13 -76.56 -16.02 -14.06
C SER A 13 -75.17 -15.44 -13.74
N GLU A 14 -74.22 -15.32 -14.68
CA GLU A 14 -74.02 -14.29 -15.74
C GLU A 14 -73.39 -12.96 -15.24
N GLU A 15 -72.22 -12.65 -15.84
CA GLU A 15 -71.47 -11.38 -16.01
C GLU A 15 -70.01 -11.50 -15.56
N GLN A 16 -68.95 -11.11 -16.29
CA GLN A 16 -68.71 -10.76 -17.68
C GLN A 16 -67.16 -10.63 -17.81
N GLU A 17 -66.61 -11.16 -18.91
CA GLU A 17 -65.35 -10.80 -19.60
C GLU A 17 -63.98 -10.64 -18.87
N THR A 18 -63.11 -11.61 -19.15
CA THR A 18 -61.79 -11.45 -19.81
C THR A 18 -60.73 -10.50 -19.22
N GLN A 19 -59.66 -11.03 -18.59
CA GLN A 19 -58.33 -10.41 -18.69
C GLN A 19 -57.13 -11.36 -18.49
N ILE A 20 -56.53 -11.73 -19.63
CA ILE A 20 -55.08 -11.74 -19.94
C ILE A 20 -54.14 -12.52 -19.00
N ARG A 21 -53.66 -13.66 -19.54
CA ARG A 21 -52.42 -14.35 -19.16
C ARG A 21 -51.22 -13.41 -19.34
N THR A 22 -50.43 -13.20 -18.29
CA THR A 22 -49.06 -12.65 -18.42
C THR A 22 -48.09 -13.51 -17.61
N PRO A 23 -47.18 -14.26 -18.26
CA PRO A 23 -45.99 -14.77 -17.61
C PRO A 23 -44.86 -13.75 -17.86
N LEU A 24 -44.49 -12.96 -16.84
CA LEU A 24 -43.24 -12.19 -16.86
C LEU A 24 -42.21 -12.94 -16.03
N LEU A 25 -41.70 -14.03 -16.60
CA LEU A 25 -40.45 -14.65 -16.20
C LEU A 25 -39.44 -14.22 -17.26
N LEU A 26 -38.68 -13.16 -16.95
CA LEU A 26 -37.60 -12.65 -17.78
C LEU A 26 -36.56 -13.78 -17.89
N LYS A 27 -36.49 -14.41 -19.06
CA LYS A 27 -35.52 -15.45 -19.36
C LYS A 27 -34.18 -14.75 -19.62
N ALA A 28 -33.26 -14.81 -18.64
CA ALA A 28 -31.89 -14.41 -18.86
C ALA A 28 -31.30 -15.27 -20.01
N ASP A 29 -30.54 -14.63 -20.90
CA ASP A 29 -29.94 -15.32 -22.05
C ASP A 29 -28.99 -16.43 -21.57
N PRO A 30 -29.09 -17.66 -22.08
CA PRO A 30 -28.26 -18.79 -21.63
C PRO A 30 -26.76 -18.55 -21.81
N ILE A 31 -26.38 -17.66 -22.73
CA ILE A 31 -25.00 -17.23 -22.93
C ILE A 31 -24.53 -16.33 -21.77
N GLN A 32 -25.39 -15.42 -21.29
CA GLN A 32 -25.07 -14.52 -20.19
C GLN A 32 -24.96 -15.26 -18.85
N ILE A 33 -25.82 -16.27 -18.64
CA ILE A 33 -25.72 -17.19 -17.50
C ILE A 33 -24.41 -17.99 -17.55
N LEU A 34 -24.02 -18.49 -18.73
CA LEU A 34 -22.75 -19.22 -18.88
C LEU A 34 -21.55 -18.31 -18.60
N TYR A 35 -21.58 -17.04 -19.02
CA TYR A 35 -20.52 -16.07 -18.70
C TYR A 35 -20.47 -15.72 -17.21
N GLU A 36 -21.62 -15.48 -16.58
CA GLU A 36 -21.70 -15.23 -15.13
C GLU A 36 -21.22 -16.44 -14.33
N GLU A 37 -21.60 -17.66 -14.71
CA GLU A 37 -21.19 -18.90 -14.05
C GLU A 37 -19.69 -19.20 -14.23
N ASN A 38 -19.11 -18.85 -15.39
CA ASN A 38 -17.67 -18.96 -15.64
C ASN A 38 -16.87 -17.88 -14.88
N GLU A 39 -17.38 -16.65 -14.82
CA GLU A 39 -16.79 -15.58 -14.02
C GLU A 39 -16.83 -15.91 -12.53
N GLU A 40 -17.95 -16.45 -12.02
CA GLU A 40 -18.08 -16.90 -10.63
C GLU A 40 -17.11 -18.04 -10.31
N GLN A 41 -16.92 -19.01 -11.23
CA GLN A 41 -15.94 -20.09 -11.07
C GLN A 41 -14.49 -19.60 -11.07
N GLU A 42 -14.09 -18.74 -12.00
CA GLU A 42 -12.73 -18.15 -12.03
C GLU A 42 -12.45 -17.32 -10.76
N GLN A 43 -13.47 -16.62 -10.31
CA GLN A 43 -13.45 -15.84 -9.09
C GLN A 43 -13.34 -16.72 -7.82
N GLU A 44 -14.03 -17.85 -7.78
CA GLU A 44 -13.93 -18.80 -6.68
C GLU A 44 -12.55 -19.47 -6.66
N GLU A 45 -12.01 -19.88 -7.81
CA GLU A 45 -10.67 -20.48 -7.93
C GLU A 45 -9.56 -19.50 -7.49
N SER A 46 -9.65 -18.24 -7.90
CA SER A 46 -8.72 -17.20 -7.50
C SER A 46 -8.81 -16.86 -6.01
N SER A 47 -9.99 -16.94 -5.40
CA SER A 47 -10.16 -16.79 -3.94
C SER A 47 -9.46 -17.91 -3.15
N ILE A 48 -9.54 -19.15 -3.65
CA ILE A 48 -8.84 -20.31 -3.08
C ILE A 48 -7.32 -20.12 -3.20
N HIS A 49 -6.83 -19.60 -4.32
CA HIS A 49 -5.41 -19.30 -4.50
C HIS A 49 -4.93 -18.21 -3.52
N LEU A 50 -5.73 -17.16 -3.32
CA LEU A 50 -5.42 -16.09 -2.37
C LEU A 50 -5.30 -16.62 -0.93
N ASP A 51 -6.20 -17.51 -0.50
CA ASP A 51 -6.15 -18.09 0.84
C ASP A 51 -4.90 -18.97 1.04
N LYS A 52 -4.48 -19.73 0.01
CA LYS A 52 -3.21 -20.47 0.03
C LYS A 52 -2.01 -19.55 0.18
N ASP A 53 -1.96 -18.46 -0.58
CA ASP A 53 -0.87 -17.47 -0.51
C ASP A 53 -0.79 -16.75 0.83
N LEU A 54 -1.95 -16.43 1.42
CA LEU A 54 -2.08 -15.87 2.76
C LEU A 54 -1.60 -16.85 3.82
N GLN A 55 -1.92 -18.14 3.68
CA GLN A 55 -1.45 -19.18 4.61
C GLN A 55 0.08 -19.36 4.53
N GLU A 56 0.65 -19.34 3.33
CA GLU A 56 2.10 -19.38 3.15
C GLU A 56 2.77 -18.14 3.77
N LEU A 57 2.18 -16.96 3.58
CA LEU A 57 2.66 -15.73 4.21
C LEU A 57 2.55 -15.79 5.74
N ASP A 58 1.47 -16.32 6.29
CA ASP A 58 1.32 -16.49 7.74
C ASP A 58 2.35 -17.47 8.30
N PHE A 59 2.59 -18.59 7.59
CA PHE A 59 3.64 -19.55 7.96
C PHE A 59 5.03 -18.90 7.92
N TYR A 60 5.33 -18.09 6.90
CA TYR A 60 6.58 -17.34 6.81
C TYR A 60 6.74 -16.34 7.95
N LEU A 61 5.69 -15.58 8.29
CA LEU A 61 5.70 -14.65 9.42
C LEU A 61 5.79 -15.37 10.78
N LEU A 62 5.21 -16.57 10.88
CA LEU A 62 5.36 -17.44 12.05
C LEU A 62 6.81 -17.92 12.20
N LEU A 63 7.45 -18.36 11.11
CA LEU A 63 8.84 -18.81 11.09
C LEU A 63 9.80 -17.70 11.53
N LEU A 64 9.55 -16.46 11.11
CA LEU A 64 10.33 -15.29 11.53
C LEU A 64 10.00 -14.78 12.95
N GLY A 65 9.01 -15.39 13.63
CA GLY A 65 8.64 -15.04 14.99
C GLY A 65 7.68 -13.84 15.12
N PHE A 66 7.10 -13.34 14.02
CA PHE A 66 6.13 -12.24 14.05
C PHE A 66 4.75 -12.67 14.56
N ASN A 67 4.34 -13.92 14.33
CA ASN A 67 3.03 -14.41 14.78
C ASN A 67 3.06 -14.79 16.27
N GLN A 68 2.82 -13.80 17.13
CA GLN A 68 2.81 -13.92 18.60
C GLN A 68 1.38 -14.06 19.16
N THR A 69 0.58 -14.94 18.57
CA THR A 69 -0.83 -15.16 18.93
C THR A 69 -1.04 -15.69 20.35
N SER A 70 -0.12 -16.51 20.86
CA SER A 70 -0.15 -17.03 22.24
C SER A 70 1.02 -16.53 23.07
N MET A 71 0.89 -16.52 24.40
CA MET A 71 1.97 -16.14 25.32
C MET A 71 3.20 -17.05 25.18
N LEU A 72 3.00 -18.33 24.85
CA LEU A 72 4.11 -19.25 24.58
C LEU A 72 4.86 -18.88 23.29
N ARG A 73 4.13 -18.59 22.20
CA ARG A 73 4.75 -18.15 20.94
C ARG A 73 5.47 -16.82 21.09
N PHE A 74 4.91 -15.90 21.88
CA PHE A 74 5.58 -14.67 22.30
C PHE A 74 6.91 -14.97 22.99
N GLY A 75 6.88 -15.81 24.03
CA GLY A 75 8.09 -16.20 24.78
C GLY A 75 9.14 -16.85 23.88
N ILE A 76 8.75 -17.82 23.05
CA ILE A 76 9.65 -18.54 22.13
C ILE A 76 10.28 -17.55 21.12
N SER A 77 9.47 -16.67 20.52
CA SER A 77 9.96 -15.67 19.55
C SER A 77 11.00 -14.74 20.18
N TRP A 78 10.72 -14.19 21.36
CA TRP A 78 11.64 -13.30 22.07
C TRP A 78 12.89 -14.01 22.57
N VAL A 79 12.78 -15.22 23.10
CA VAL A 79 13.94 -16.03 23.51
C VAL A 79 14.80 -16.35 22.30
N THR A 80 14.21 -16.76 21.18
CA THR A 80 14.93 -17.04 19.92
C THR A 80 15.63 -15.78 19.40
N PHE A 81 14.95 -14.64 19.42
CA PHE A 81 15.53 -13.36 19.04
C PHE A 81 16.70 -12.95 19.94
N LEU A 82 16.54 -12.99 21.26
CA LEU A 82 17.59 -12.61 22.19
C LEU A 82 18.79 -13.56 22.12
N THR A 83 18.55 -14.86 21.97
CA THR A 83 19.62 -15.86 21.89
C THR A 83 20.40 -15.75 20.57
N ILE A 84 19.72 -15.80 19.42
CA ILE A 84 20.36 -15.79 18.10
C ILE A 84 20.82 -14.38 17.72
N GLY A 85 19.99 -13.36 17.94
CA GLY A 85 20.24 -11.99 17.46
C GLY A 85 21.12 -11.14 18.37
N VAL A 86 21.25 -11.49 19.66
CA VAL A 86 22.01 -10.67 20.63
C VAL A 86 23.09 -11.47 21.34
N VAL A 87 22.72 -12.53 22.07
CA VAL A 87 23.67 -13.28 22.92
C VAL A 87 24.73 -13.98 22.07
N LEU A 88 24.34 -14.67 21.00
CA LEU A 88 25.28 -15.37 20.12
C LEU A 88 26.32 -14.44 19.47
N PRO A 89 25.96 -13.35 18.77
CA PRO A 89 26.97 -12.46 18.19
C PRO A 89 27.84 -11.80 19.27
N VAL A 90 27.27 -11.35 20.40
CA VAL A 90 28.04 -10.71 21.48
C VAL A 90 29.03 -11.67 22.14
N THR A 91 28.64 -12.92 22.37
CA THR A 91 29.52 -13.95 22.94
C THR A 91 30.65 -14.31 21.99
N VAL A 92 30.37 -14.48 20.68
CA VAL A 92 31.41 -14.74 19.67
C VAL A 92 32.37 -13.56 19.57
N LEU A 93 31.85 -12.33 19.57
CA LEU A 93 32.64 -11.10 19.62
C LEU A 93 33.54 -11.07 20.86
N LEU A 94 33.03 -11.36 22.05
CA LEU A 94 33.83 -11.39 23.27
C LEU A 94 34.88 -12.51 23.26
N MET A 95 34.55 -13.71 22.79
CA MET A 95 35.50 -14.82 22.71
C MET A 95 36.62 -14.56 21.70
N SER A 96 36.34 -13.84 20.61
CA SER A 96 37.35 -13.44 19.63
C SER A 96 38.39 -12.45 20.17
N THR A 97 38.12 -11.76 21.28
CA THR A 97 39.02 -10.73 21.86
C THR A 97 40.25 -11.27 22.59
N ASN A 98 40.30 -12.57 22.89
CA ASN A 98 41.47 -13.18 23.55
C ASN A 98 42.66 -13.41 22.58
N CYS A 99 42.63 -12.83 21.38
CA CYS A 99 43.66 -13.00 20.37
C CYS A 99 44.55 -11.76 20.21
N LEU A 100 45.84 -11.92 20.51
CA LEU A 100 46.87 -10.88 20.57
C LEU A 100 47.14 -10.09 19.26
N ARG A 101 46.60 -10.54 18.11
CA ARG A 101 46.77 -9.92 16.77
C ARG A 101 45.46 -9.49 16.10
N CYS A 102 44.31 -9.61 16.78
CA CYS A 102 43.00 -9.29 16.19
C CYS A 102 42.66 -7.79 16.18
N ASP A 103 43.28 -6.97 17.03
CA ASP A 103 42.98 -5.54 17.15
C ASP A 103 43.24 -4.73 15.87
N LEU A 104 44.07 -5.24 14.96
CA LEU A 104 44.34 -4.62 13.65
C LEU A 104 43.21 -4.84 12.62
N TYR A 105 42.43 -5.92 12.78
CA TYR A 105 41.43 -6.36 11.80
C TYR A 105 39.98 -6.36 12.35
N GLN A 106 39.81 -6.13 13.65
CA GLN A 106 38.52 -6.12 14.32
C GLN A 106 38.47 -5.01 15.37
N VAL A 107 37.91 -3.87 14.99
CA VAL A 107 37.64 -2.78 15.95
C VAL A 107 36.36 -3.10 16.69
N LYS A 108 36.47 -3.49 17.96
CA LYS A 108 35.34 -3.92 18.80
C LYS A 108 34.19 -2.92 18.84
N ALA A 109 34.50 -1.62 18.87
CA ALA A 109 33.51 -0.56 18.86
C ALA A 109 32.63 -0.59 17.59
N PHE A 110 33.21 -0.99 16.46
CA PHE A 110 32.52 -0.98 15.17
C PHE A 110 31.50 -2.10 15.06
N GLU A 111 31.94 -3.32 15.35
CA GLU A 111 31.07 -4.50 15.31
C GLU A 111 29.95 -4.41 16.36
N LEU A 112 30.21 -3.79 17.53
CA LEU A 112 29.17 -3.57 18.55
C LEU A 112 28.07 -2.59 18.08
N VAL A 113 28.43 -1.53 17.35
CA VAL A 113 27.44 -0.59 16.78
C VAL A 113 26.59 -1.29 15.71
N VAL A 114 27.19 -2.13 14.87
CA VAL A 114 26.45 -2.90 13.87
C VAL A 114 25.48 -3.89 14.53
N VAL A 115 25.96 -4.69 15.48
CA VAL A 115 25.13 -5.67 16.19
C VAL A 115 24.00 -4.97 16.97
N SER A 116 24.30 -3.90 17.70
CA SER A 116 23.28 -3.17 18.46
C SER A 116 22.25 -2.50 17.56
N SER A 117 22.65 -1.84 16.47
CA SER A 117 21.70 -1.21 15.55
C SER A 117 20.78 -2.21 14.85
N HIS A 118 21.32 -3.32 14.32
CA HIS A 118 20.51 -4.37 13.72
C HIS A 118 19.59 -5.07 14.73
N ALA A 119 20.06 -5.30 15.95
CA ALA A 119 19.22 -5.84 17.02
C ALA A 119 18.09 -4.87 17.37
N CYS A 120 18.36 -3.57 17.48
CA CYS A 120 17.32 -2.55 17.71
C CYS A 120 16.28 -2.50 16.59
N LEU A 121 16.70 -2.61 15.31
CA LEU A 121 15.79 -2.65 14.17
C LEU A 121 14.91 -3.91 14.17
N ALA A 122 15.51 -5.07 14.40
CA ALA A 122 14.78 -6.34 14.50
C ALA A 122 13.83 -6.35 15.71
N ALA A 123 14.24 -5.77 16.84
CA ALA A 123 13.38 -5.62 18.02
C ALA A 123 12.20 -4.67 17.74
N ALA A 124 12.44 -3.52 17.10
CA ALA A 124 11.37 -2.59 16.71
C ALA A 124 10.38 -3.25 15.72
N ALA A 125 10.90 -4.00 14.74
CA ALA A 125 10.10 -4.79 13.81
C ALA A 125 9.26 -5.83 14.55
N LEU A 126 9.88 -6.67 15.38
CA LEU A 126 9.16 -7.69 16.16
C LEU A 126 8.11 -7.05 17.06
N LEU A 127 8.44 -6.03 17.85
CA LEU A 127 7.51 -5.35 18.75
C LEU A 127 6.30 -4.79 18.00
N CYS A 128 6.53 -3.98 16.96
CA CYS A 128 5.44 -3.28 16.29
C CYS A 128 4.63 -4.20 15.39
N LEU A 129 5.28 -5.06 14.60
CA LEU A 129 4.58 -5.91 13.65
C LEU A 129 3.82 -7.02 14.36
N SER A 130 4.43 -7.70 15.35
CA SER A 130 3.74 -8.74 16.11
C SER A 130 2.56 -8.20 16.91
N HIS A 131 2.68 -6.99 17.49
CA HIS A 131 1.58 -6.36 18.21
C HIS A 131 0.38 -6.11 17.28
N ASN A 132 0.63 -5.59 16.08
CA ASN A 132 -0.41 -5.36 15.09
C ASN A 132 -1.01 -6.69 14.57
N LEU A 133 -0.19 -7.69 14.28
CA LEU A 133 -0.66 -9.00 13.84
C LEU A 133 -1.49 -9.71 14.90
N ARG A 134 -1.08 -9.67 16.17
CA ARG A 134 -1.84 -10.24 17.30
C ARG A 134 -3.19 -9.56 17.49
N LYS A 135 -3.27 -8.24 17.26
CA LYS A 135 -4.50 -7.47 17.46
C LYS A 135 -5.52 -7.68 16.33
N TYR A 136 -5.08 -7.84 15.08
CA TYR A 136 -5.97 -7.83 13.93
C TYR A 136 -6.06 -9.18 13.18
N GLY A 137 -5.06 -10.06 13.30
CA GLY A 137 -4.93 -11.25 12.44
C GLY A 137 -4.49 -10.88 11.02
N ILE A 138 -3.94 -11.84 10.26
CA ILE A 138 -3.27 -11.54 8.98
C ILE A 138 -4.22 -10.91 7.94
N ARG A 139 -5.44 -11.45 7.76
CA ARG A 139 -6.39 -10.99 6.74
C ARG A 139 -6.86 -9.54 6.97
N LYS A 140 -7.23 -9.20 8.21
CA LYS A 140 -7.63 -7.82 8.60
C LYS A 140 -6.43 -6.88 8.76
N PHE A 141 -5.23 -7.44 8.91
CA PHE A 141 -4.00 -6.67 8.95
C PHE A 141 -3.58 -6.22 7.55
N LEU A 142 -3.67 -7.09 6.54
CA LEU A 142 -3.45 -6.74 5.13
C LEU A 142 -4.63 -5.98 4.49
N PHE A 143 -5.75 -5.83 5.21
CA PHE A 143 -6.99 -5.20 4.72
C PHE A 143 -7.64 -5.96 3.55
N VAL A 144 -7.41 -7.28 3.46
CA VAL A 144 -8.01 -8.14 2.42
C VAL A 144 -9.47 -8.52 2.78
N ASP A 145 -9.85 -8.51 4.06
CA ASP A 145 -11.07 -9.17 4.57
C ASP A 145 -12.38 -8.36 4.49
N GLN A 146 -12.51 -7.37 3.60
CA GLN A 146 -13.52 -6.32 3.84
C GLN A 146 -14.91 -6.52 3.23
N TYR A 147 -15.08 -7.18 2.08
CA TYR A 147 -16.41 -7.56 1.57
C TYR A 147 -16.30 -8.72 0.59
N ASN A 148 -17.09 -9.79 0.75
CA ASN A 148 -17.02 -11.00 -0.10
C ASN A 148 -17.04 -10.68 -1.61
N GLY A 149 -17.84 -9.69 -2.05
CA GLY A 149 -17.87 -9.27 -3.47
C GLY A 149 -16.63 -8.51 -3.97
N HIS A 150 -15.89 -7.81 -3.11
CA HIS A 150 -14.65 -7.12 -3.51
C HIS A 150 -13.43 -8.04 -3.45
N VAL A 151 -13.37 -8.97 -2.48
CA VAL A 151 -12.28 -9.95 -2.37
C VAL A 151 -12.26 -10.83 -3.61
N GLN A 152 -13.43 -11.24 -4.05
CA GLN A 152 -13.61 -12.11 -5.20
C GLN A 152 -13.25 -11.39 -6.52
N ARG A 153 -13.53 -10.09 -6.63
CA ARG A 153 -13.14 -9.25 -7.78
C ARG A 153 -11.64 -8.90 -7.85
N PHE A 154 -10.95 -8.78 -6.71
CA PHE A 154 -9.53 -8.34 -6.66
C PHE A 154 -8.54 -9.44 -6.23
N SER A 155 -9.00 -10.69 -6.11
CA SER A 155 -8.21 -11.83 -5.63
C SER A 155 -6.92 -12.04 -6.43
N SER A 156 -7.01 -11.98 -7.76
CA SER A 156 -5.89 -12.15 -8.69
C SER A 156 -4.85 -11.02 -8.55
N ASP A 157 -5.30 -9.78 -8.41
CA ASP A 157 -4.43 -8.61 -8.19
C ASP A 157 -3.72 -8.70 -6.83
N TYR A 158 -4.41 -9.16 -5.79
CA TYR A 158 -3.81 -9.39 -4.47
C TYR A 158 -2.75 -10.49 -4.49
N VAL A 159 -3.03 -11.62 -5.11
CA VAL A 159 -2.07 -12.73 -5.31
C VAL A 159 -0.82 -12.23 -6.01
N HIS A 160 -0.99 -11.49 -7.11
CA HIS A 160 0.14 -10.94 -7.85
C HIS A 160 1.00 -10.03 -6.95
N LYS A 161 0.40 -9.12 -6.18
CA LYS A 161 1.14 -8.22 -5.27
C LYS A 161 1.84 -8.96 -4.12
N ILE A 162 1.25 -10.02 -3.58
CA ILE A 162 1.87 -10.85 -2.54
C ILE A 162 3.08 -11.59 -3.11
N SER A 163 2.96 -12.20 -4.28
CA SER A 163 4.06 -12.88 -4.97
C SER A 163 5.20 -11.91 -5.33
N GLU A 164 4.87 -10.72 -5.83
CA GLU A 164 5.85 -9.65 -6.09
C GLU A 164 6.61 -9.26 -4.82
N ALA A 165 5.94 -9.15 -3.67
CA ALA A 165 6.57 -8.82 -2.40
C ALA A 165 7.50 -9.95 -1.90
N LYS A 166 7.08 -11.22 -2.02
CA LYS A 166 7.93 -12.39 -1.69
C LYS A 166 9.19 -12.40 -2.57
N ARG A 167 9.04 -12.20 -3.88
CA ARG A 167 10.18 -12.13 -4.83
C ARG A 167 11.11 -10.96 -4.52
N ALA A 168 10.55 -9.79 -4.19
CA ALA A 168 11.34 -8.63 -3.78
C ALA A 168 12.16 -8.93 -2.51
N LEU A 169 11.60 -9.67 -1.54
CA LEU A 169 12.33 -10.08 -0.33
C LEU A 169 13.59 -10.86 -0.68
N VAL A 170 13.44 -11.91 -1.49
CA VAL A 170 14.57 -12.75 -1.91
C VAL A 170 15.58 -11.91 -2.69
N LEU A 171 15.12 -11.05 -3.59
CA LEU A 171 15.96 -10.20 -4.42
C LEU A 171 16.80 -9.20 -3.61
N TRP A 172 16.29 -8.68 -2.49
CA TRP A 172 17.02 -7.74 -1.63
C TRP A 172 17.90 -8.42 -0.58
N VAL A 173 17.47 -9.56 -0.04
CA VAL A 173 18.23 -10.31 0.97
C VAL A 173 19.46 -10.99 0.36
N LEU A 174 19.35 -11.54 -0.86
CA LEU A 174 20.40 -12.33 -1.48
C LEU A 174 21.70 -11.52 -1.75
N PRO A 175 21.66 -10.29 -2.32
CA PRO A 175 22.85 -9.45 -2.47
C PRO A 175 23.48 -9.07 -1.13
N CYS A 176 22.66 -8.77 -0.11
CA CYS A 176 23.16 -8.44 1.23
C CYS A 176 23.91 -9.63 1.86
N LEU A 177 23.35 -10.84 1.71
CA LEU A 177 23.98 -12.09 2.15
C LEU A 177 25.28 -12.34 1.39
N PHE A 178 25.29 -12.18 0.07
CA PHE A 178 26.47 -12.37 -0.75
C PHE A 178 27.61 -11.42 -0.32
N LEU A 179 27.32 -10.13 -0.16
CA LEU A 179 28.33 -9.15 0.29
C LEU A 179 28.89 -9.48 1.68
N LYS A 180 28.04 -9.92 2.61
CA LYS A 180 28.47 -10.35 3.95
C LYS A 180 29.39 -11.57 3.88
N ILE A 181 29.00 -12.59 3.12
CA ILE A 181 29.80 -13.83 2.97
C ILE A 181 31.15 -13.51 2.33
N VAL A 182 31.18 -12.74 1.24
CA VAL A 182 32.44 -12.37 0.57
C VAL A 182 33.38 -11.64 1.52
N ARG A 183 32.88 -10.66 2.27
CA ARG A 183 33.70 -9.96 3.28
C ARG A 183 34.24 -10.93 4.33
N GLU A 184 33.38 -11.80 4.86
CA GLU A 184 33.76 -12.72 5.93
C GLU A 184 34.78 -13.78 5.46
N VAL A 185 34.66 -14.24 4.22
CA VAL A 185 35.65 -15.12 3.57
C VAL A 185 36.98 -14.39 3.38
N ILE A 186 36.97 -13.13 2.96
CA ILE A 186 38.20 -12.31 2.87
C ILE A 186 38.84 -12.20 4.24
N ARG A 187 38.06 -11.90 5.29
CA ARG A 187 38.56 -11.84 6.68
C ARG A 187 39.20 -13.16 7.11
N MET A 188 38.57 -14.29 6.79
CA MET A 188 39.08 -15.64 7.04
C MET A 188 40.45 -15.87 6.39
N MET A 189 40.66 -15.42 5.15
CA MET A 189 41.92 -15.58 4.43
C MET A 189 43.09 -14.82 5.07
N TYR A 190 42.83 -13.62 5.62
CA TYR A 190 43.86 -12.80 6.26
C TYR A 190 44.11 -13.18 7.73
N MET A 191 43.10 -13.67 8.45
CA MET A 191 43.23 -14.16 9.82
C MET A 191 43.66 -15.64 9.84
N HIS A 192 44.95 -15.90 9.61
CA HIS A 192 45.53 -17.25 9.67
C HIS A 192 45.26 -17.92 11.04
N HIS A 193 44.20 -18.74 11.13
CA HIS A 193 43.92 -19.58 12.28
C HIS A 193 44.52 -20.97 12.04
N GLU A 194 45.21 -21.52 13.03
CA GLU A 194 45.85 -22.85 13.04
C GLU A 194 44.91 -24.01 12.65
N SER A 195 43.58 -23.82 12.69
CA SER A 195 42.62 -24.80 12.17
C SER A 195 41.51 -24.17 11.34
N TRP A 196 41.31 -24.67 10.12
CA TRP A 196 40.27 -24.28 9.17
C TRP A 196 38.84 -24.39 9.75
N TRP A 197 38.58 -25.44 10.55
CA TRP A 197 37.28 -25.69 11.17
C TRP A 197 36.85 -24.61 12.18
N LYS A 198 37.77 -24.13 13.04
CA LYS A 198 37.47 -23.04 13.99
C LYS A 198 37.15 -21.74 13.28
N SER A 199 37.87 -21.43 12.20
CA SER A 199 37.65 -20.22 11.41
C SER A 199 36.33 -20.27 10.63
N CYS A 200 35.99 -21.42 10.05
CA CYS A 200 34.67 -21.66 9.44
C CYS A 200 33.54 -21.53 10.48
N GLY A 201 33.73 -22.05 11.68
CA GLY A 201 32.78 -21.91 12.79
C GLY A 201 32.50 -20.45 13.17
N ILE A 202 33.53 -19.60 13.22
CA ILE A 202 33.39 -18.17 13.52
C ILE A 202 32.66 -17.43 12.38
N LEU A 203 33.01 -17.72 11.12
CA LEU A 203 32.33 -17.19 9.92
C LEU A 203 30.81 -17.47 9.99
N VAL A 204 30.43 -18.72 10.24
CA VAL A 204 29.01 -19.11 10.33
C VAL A 204 28.35 -18.46 11.55
N ALA A 205 29.02 -18.46 12.71
CA ALA A 205 28.48 -17.92 13.95
C ALA A 205 28.29 -16.39 13.96
N LEU A 206 28.98 -15.64 13.10
CA LEU A 206 28.77 -14.19 12.92
C LEU A 206 27.84 -13.87 11.75
N THR A 207 27.89 -14.67 10.68
CA THR A 207 27.03 -14.45 9.50
C THR A 207 25.58 -14.82 9.79
N PHE A 208 25.34 -15.94 10.48
CA PHE A 208 23.99 -16.45 10.74
C PHE A 208 23.14 -15.50 11.61
N PRO A 209 23.62 -14.98 12.76
CA PRO A 209 22.91 -13.96 13.53
C PRO A 209 22.61 -12.69 12.73
N TRP A 210 23.59 -12.20 11.98
CA TRP A 210 23.44 -10.98 11.17
C TRP A 210 22.36 -11.16 10.10
N MET A 211 22.36 -12.30 9.43
CA MET A 211 21.33 -12.66 8.45
C MET A 211 19.95 -12.74 9.09
N TYR A 212 19.83 -13.43 10.23
CA TYR A 212 18.58 -13.59 10.95
C TYR A 212 17.93 -12.24 11.30
N VAL A 213 18.68 -11.32 11.94
CA VAL A 213 18.13 -10.00 12.30
C VAL A 213 17.86 -9.12 11.08
N THR A 214 18.66 -9.24 10.02
CA THR A 214 18.46 -8.49 8.77
C THR A 214 17.21 -8.95 8.02
N VAL A 215 16.96 -10.26 7.95
CA VAL A 215 15.75 -10.83 7.34
C VAL A 215 14.51 -10.40 8.12
N ILE A 216 14.54 -10.41 9.46
CA ILE A 216 13.43 -9.89 10.28
C ILE A 216 13.14 -8.42 9.93
N PHE A 217 14.16 -7.57 9.96
CA PHE A 217 14.00 -6.15 9.64
C PHE A 217 13.44 -5.92 8.22
N LEU A 218 14.07 -6.51 7.20
CA LEU A 218 13.64 -6.35 5.81
C LEU A 218 12.25 -6.94 5.55
N SER A 219 11.92 -8.07 6.17
CA SER A 219 10.57 -8.65 6.10
C SER A 219 9.52 -7.69 6.65
N SER A 220 9.79 -7.01 7.76
CA SER A 220 8.85 -6.04 8.32
C SER A 220 8.64 -4.82 7.41
N CYS A 221 9.72 -4.31 6.81
CA CYS A 221 9.62 -3.25 5.80
C CYS A 221 8.81 -3.68 4.57
N LEU A 222 8.98 -4.93 4.12
CA LEU A 222 8.26 -5.48 2.98
C LEU A 222 6.78 -5.74 3.28
N VAL A 223 6.45 -6.15 4.49
CA VAL A 223 5.06 -6.26 4.93
C VAL A 223 4.38 -4.90 4.91
N PHE A 224 5.04 -3.83 5.39
CA PHE A 224 4.51 -2.48 5.27
C PHE A 224 4.35 -2.04 3.81
N HIS A 225 5.37 -2.30 2.97
CA HIS A 225 5.32 -2.03 1.54
C HIS A 225 4.17 -2.78 0.84
N LEU A 226 3.93 -4.04 1.21
CA LEU A 226 2.82 -4.85 0.72
C LEU A 226 1.47 -4.25 1.12
N VAL A 227 1.29 -3.88 2.40
CA VAL A 227 0.06 -3.22 2.88
C VAL A 227 -0.24 -1.96 2.05
N CYS A 228 0.77 -1.13 1.81
CA CYS A 228 0.62 0.06 0.97
C CYS A 228 0.27 -0.28 -0.48
N ASN A 229 0.91 -1.29 -1.08
CA ASN A 229 0.62 -1.68 -2.47
C ASN A 229 -0.78 -2.27 -2.64
N LEU A 230 -1.30 -3.00 -1.66
CA LEU A 230 -2.68 -3.49 -1.69
C LEU A 230 -3.68 -2.35 -1.69
N GLN A 231 -3.40 -1.27 -0.96
CA GLN A 231 -4.25 -0.09 -0.96
C GLN A 231 -4.23 0.69 -2.28
N ILE A 232 -3.15 0.59 -3.07
CA ILE A 232 -3.09 1.24 -4.39
C ILE A 232 -4.17 0.68 -5.31
N ILE A 233 -4.49 -0.62 -5.24
CA ILE A 233 -5.55 -1.26 -6.04
C ILE A 233 -6.90 -0.56 -5.80
N HIS A 234 -7.22 -0.25 -4.54
CA HIS A 234 -8.46 0.45 -4.19
C HIS A 234 -8.50 1.90 -4.72
N PHE A 235 -7.36 2.60 -4.72
CA PHE A 235 -7.28 3.95 -5.30
C PHE A 235 -7.39 3.94 -6.82
N ASP A 236 -6.84 2.92 -7.49
CA ASP A 236 -6.94 2.76 -8.93
C ASP A 236 -8.39 2.42 -9.34
N ASP A 237 -9.08 1.55 -8.59
CA ASP A 237 -10.51 1.25 -8.82
C ASP A 237 -11.41 2.48 -8.56
N TYR A 238 -11.14 3.27 -7.51
CA TYR A 238 -11.83 4.53 -7.28
C TYR A 238 -11.65 5.51 -8.45
N GLY A 239 -10.45 5.56 -9.06
CA GLY A 239 -10.20 6.36 -10.25
C GLY A 239 -11.06 5.91 -11.45
N ASN A 240 -11.18 4.60 -11.66
CA ASN A 240 -12.04 4.04 -12.70
C ASN A 240 -13.54 4.27 -12.42
N LEU A 241 -13.96 4.22 -11.15
CA LEU A 241 -15.33 4.50 -10.72
C LEU A 241 -15.74 5.93 -11.08
N LEU A 242 -14.83 6.89 -10.90
CA LEU A 242 -15.04 8.29 -11.24
C LEU A 242 -15.27 8.53 -12.73
N GLU A 243 -14.73 7.68 -13.61
CA GLU A 243 -14.94 7.76 -15.06
C GLU A 243 -16.25 7.09 -15.52
N ARG A 244 -16.76 6.11 -14.76
CA ARG A 244 -17.91 5.28 -15.15
C ARG A 244 -19.24 5.73 -14.54
N GLU A 245 -19.23 6.14 -13.28
CA GLU A 245 -20.45 6.51 -12.56
C GLU A 245 -20.70 8.04 -12.55
N THR A 246 -21.93 8.43 -12.21
CA THR A 246 -22.34 9.85 -12.19
C THR A 246 -22.82 10.33 -10.83
N ASP A 247 -23.02 9.45 -9.84
CA ASP A 247 -23.52 9.87 -8.53
C ASP A 247 -22.41 10.37 -7.61
N VAL A 248 -22.45 11.68 -7.38
CA VAL A 248 -21.53 12.41 -6.51
C VAL A 248 -21.54 11.89 -5.06
N LEU A 249 -22.69 11.40 -4.57
CA LEU A 249 -22.79 10.94 -3.18
C LEU A 249 -21.96 9.68 -2.95
N VAL A 250 -22.02 8.73 -3.89
CA VAL A 250 -21.25 7.48 -3.88
C VAL A 250 -19.75 7.79 -3.88
N PHE A 251 -19.31 8.77 -4.68
CA PHE A 251 -17.89 9.18 -4.69
C PHE A 251 -17.41 9.73 -3.35
N ILE A 252 -18.22 10.55 -2.67
CA ILE A 252 -17.85 11.10 -1.36
C ILE A 252 -17.76 9.98 -0.33
N GLU A 253 -18.71 9.06 -0.32
CA GLU A 253 -18.72 7.94 0.62
C GLU A 253 -17.49 7.04 0.43
N GLU A 254 -17.19 6.66 -0.82
CA GLU A 254 -16.02 5.82 -1.11
C GLU A 254 -14.72 6.56 -0.82
N HIS A 255 -14.59 7.84 -1.17
CA HIS A 255 -13.40 8.61 -0.83
C HIS A 255 -13.19 8.71 0.69
N ALA A 256 -14.25 8.98 1.46
CA ALA A 256 -14.20 9.05 2.92
C ALA A 256 -13.78 7.70 3.51
N ARG A 257 -14.27 6.60 2.94
CA ARG A 257 -13.89 5.23 3.31
C ARG A 257 -12.41 4.96 3.04
N LEU A 258 -11.92 5.21 1.82
CA LEU A 258 -10.50 5.03 1.46
C LEU A 258 -9.58 5.83 2.39
N ARG A 259 -9.94 7.08 2.68
CA ARG A 259 -9.18 7.93 3.60
C ARG A 259 -9.17 7.37 5.03
N HIS A 260 -10.29 6.82 5.50
CA HIS A 260 -10.36 6.15 6.80
C HIS A 260 -9.43 4.93 6.86
N HIS A 261 -9.34 4.15 5.78
CA HIS A 261 -8.41 3.02 5.69
C HIS A 261 -6.95 3.47 5.74
N LEU A 262 -6.58 4.51 4.98
CA LEU A 262 -5.23 5.10 5.06
C LEU A 262 -4.90 5.63 6.45
N SER A 263 -5.84 6.31 7.10
CA SER A 263 -5.66 6.80 8.46
C SER A 263 -5.43 5.66 9.45
N LYS A 264 -6.20 4.56 9.34
CA LYS A 264 -6.00 3.34 10.13
C LYS A 264 -4.63 2.72 9.90
N ILE A 265 -4.17 2.62 8.65
CA ILE A 265 -2.84 2.09 8.32
C ILE A 265 -1.77 2.98 8.93
N SER A 266 -1.86 4.29 8.71
CA SER A 266 -0.91 5.24 9.25
C SER A 266 -0.81 5.14 10.77
N HIS A 267 -1.94 5.08 11.46
CA HIS A 267 -1.97 4.93 12.91
C HIS A 267 -1.32 3.63 13.40
N ARG A 268 -1.52 2.51 12.69
CA ARG A 268 -0.93 1.20 13.04
C ARG A 268 0.59 1.17 12.90
N PHE A 269 1.13 1.86 11.90
CA PHE A 269 2.56 1.83 11.56
C PHE A 269 3.34 3.09 11.97
N ARG A 270 2.71 4.16 12.47
CA ARG A 270 3.41 5.42 12.78
C ARG A 270 4.58 5.25 13.75
N ILE A 271 4.40 4.45 14.80
CA ILE A 271 5.46 4.21 15.80
C ILE A 271 6.58 3.37 15.17
N TYR A 272 6.21 2.38 14.36
CA TYR A 272 7.17 1.54 13.64
C TYR A 272 8.05 2.37 12.69
N LEU A 273 7.43 3.18 11.81
CA LEU A 273 8.16 4.02 10.86
C LEU A 273 9.07 5.03 11.57
N LEU A 274 8.60 5.62 12.66
CA LEU A 274 9.41 6.53 13.48
C LEU A 274 10.61 5.80 14.10
N LEU A 275 10.40 4.63 14.73
CA LEU A 275 11.48 3.86 15.36
C LEU A 275 12.52 3.41 14.33
N VAL A 276 12.08 2.90 13.18
CA VAL A 276 12.99 2.51 12.09
C VAL A 276 13.81 3.71 11.62
N PHE A 277 13.17 4.86 11.39
CA PHE A 277 13.88 6.07 10.97
C PHE A 277 14.91 6.51 12.02
N ILE A 278 14.52 6.64 13.29
CA ILE A 278 15.45 7.04 14.36
C ILE A 278 16.62 6.07 14.52
N VAL A 279 16.35 4.76 14.53
CA VAL A 279 17.41 3.76 14.71
C VAL A 279 18.37 3.78 13.51
N VAL A 280 17.87 3.90 12.28
CA VAL A 280 18.74 4.01 11.10
C VAL A 280 19.52 5.32 11.08
N THR A 281 18.90 6.47 11.32
CA THR A 281 19.62 7.76 11.37
C THR A 281 20.69 7.76 12.46
N SER A 282 20.36 7.28 13.66
CA SER A 282 21.32 7.20 14.76
C SER A 282 22.46 6.21 14.49
N SER A 283 22.18 5.06 13.86
CA SER A 283 23.23 4.12 13.46
C SER A 283 24.11 4.70 12.37
N GLN A 284 23.55 5.29 11.31
CA GLN A 284 24.33 5.94 10.24
C GLN A 284 25.23 7.04 10.81
N PHE A 285 24.68 7.88 11.68
CA PHE A 285 25.44 8.92 12.39
C PHE A 285 26.59 8.33 13.23
N ALA A 286 26.31 7.27 14.01
CA ALA A 286 27.33 6.60 14.83
C ALA A 286 28.43 5.96 13.97
N THR A 287 28.05 5.30 12.86
CA THR A 287 29.03 4.71 11.92
C THR A 287 29.91 5.78 11.29
N LEU A 288 29.32 6.90 10.85
CA LEU A 288 30.07 8.00 10.25
C LEU A 288 31.05 8.60 11.26
N PHE A 289 30.59 8.90 12.48
CA PHE A 289 31.44 9.44 13.54
C PHE A 289 32.59 8.49 13.91
N GLN A 290 32.34 7.19 13.97
CA GLN A 290 33.36 6.19 14.28
C GLN A 290 34.37 6.02 13.14
N ILE A 291 33.93 6.05 11.88
CA ILE A 291 34.82 5.95 10.72
C ILE A 291 35.69 7.20 10.60
N THR A 292 35.14 8.40 10.81
CA THR A 292 35.89 9.65 10.68
C THR A 292 36.75 9.99 11.89
N GLY A 293 36.37 9.55 13.10
CA GLY A 293 37.19 9.69 14.31
C GLY A 293 38.30 8.64 14.43
N PHE A 294 38.36 7.64 13.53
CA PHE A 294 39.39 6.61 13.56
C PHE A 294 40.68 7.13 12.90
N SER A 295 41.72 7.33 13.71
CA SER A 295 43.02 7.88 13.28
C SER A 295 43.80 6.95 12.32
N ASN A 296 43.52 5.64 12.35
CA ASN A 296 44.20 4.65 11.51
C ASN A 296 43.54 4.48 10.13
N LYS A 297 44.26 3.91 9.16
CA LYS A 297 43.71 3.63 7.82
C LYS A 297 42.52 2.66 7.90
N VAL A 298 41.35 3.13 7.50
CA VAL A 298 40.15 2.28 7.38
C VAL A 298 40.28 1.39 6.14
N THR A 299 40.44 0.09 6.33
CA THR A 299 40.46 -0.91 5.25
C THR A 299 39.07 -1.50 5.02
N PHE A 300 38.84 -2.13 3.86
CA PHE A 300 37.60 -2.85 3.55
C PHE A 300 37.28 -3.94 4.57
N ILE A 301 38.30 -4.53 5.20
CA ILE A 301 38.13 -5.55 6.24
C ILE A 301 37.50 -4.93 7.50
N ASN A 302 37.96 -3.76 7.93
CA ASN A 302 37.50 -3.11 9.16
C ASN A 302 36.19 -2.34 8.96
N GLY A 303 36.05 -1.62 7.84
CA GLY A 303 34.88 -0.80 7.54
C GLY A 303 33.76 -1.50 6.75
N GLY A 304 34.04 -2.69 6.19
CA GLY A 304 33.09 -3.40 5.33
C GLY A 304 31.77 -3.76 6.03
N ASP A 305 31.77 -3.99 7.35
CA ASP A 305 30.52 -4.33 8.04
C ASP A 305 29.58 -3.16 8.10
N PHE A 306 30.12 -1.97 8.37
CA PHE A 306 29.35 -0.75 8.34
C PHE A 306 28.77 -0.53 6.96
N ALA A 307 29.56 -0.71 5.89
CA ALA A 307 29.06 -0.52 4.53
C ALA A 307 27.89 -1.47 4.22
N VAL A 308 28.03 -2.77 4.49
CA VAL A 308 26.97 -3.76 4.22
C VAL A 308 25.75 -3.54 5.11
N SER A 309 25.96 -3.25 6.39
CA SER A 309 24.91 -2.91 7.37
C SER A 309 24.15 -1.66 6.93
N SER A 310 24.85 -0.59 6.57
CA SER A 310 24.25 0.68 6.16
C SER A 310 23.45 0.54 4.88
N ILE A 311 23.94 -0.21 3.89
CA ILE A 311 23.19 -0.51 2.67
C ILE A 311 21.88 -1.22 3.02
N ALA A 312 21.93 -2.28 3.84
CA ALA A 312 20.73 -3.02 4.23
C ALA A 312 19.70 -2.14 4.99
N GLN A 313 20.19 -1.29 5.91
CA GLN A 313 19.36 -0.37 6.69
C GLN A 313 18.68 0.68 5.80
N VAL A 314 19.45 1.33 4.92
CA VAL A 314 18.96 2.36 3.99
C VAL A 314 17.97 1.77 3.00
N VAL A 315 18.23 0.58 2.45
CA VAL A 315 17.27 -0.14 1.58
C VAL A 315 15.94 -0.34 2.30
N GLY A 316 15.95 -0.79 3.56
CA GLY A 316 14.73 -0.97 4.34
C GLY A 316 13.92 0.33 4.54
N VAL A 317 14.61 1.44 4.82
CA VAL A 317 13.98 2.77 4.96
C VAL A 317 13.42 3.27 3.63
N ILE A 318 14.18 3.15 2.54
CA ILE A 318 13.75 3.56 1.20
C ILE A 318 12.50 2.78 0.78
N LEU A 319 12.46 1.46 1.02
CA LEU A 319 11.28 0.65 0.71
C LEU A 319 10.03 1.16 1.45
N CYS A 320 10.16 1.47 2.74
CA CYS A 320 9.05 2.01 3.53
C CYS A 320 8.62 3.41 3.05
N LEU A 321 9.57 4.34 2.91
CA LEU A 321 9.27 5.72 2.49
C LEU A 321 8.72 5.79 1.07
N ASN A 322 9.26 5.00 0.14
CA ASN A 322 8.77 4.93 -1.23
C ASN A 322 7.35 4.38 -1.28
N ALA A 323 7.04 3.32 -0.53
CA ALA A 323 5.68 2.80 -0.44
C ALA A 323 4.69 3.87 0.07
N ALA A 324 5.06 4.55 1.15
CA ALA A 324 4.24 5.58 1.77
C ALA A 324 4.06 6.82 0.88
N ALA A 325 5.12 7.30 0.22
CA ALA A 325 5.04 8.42 -0.69
C ALA A 325 4.29 8.08 -1.98
N LYS A 326 4.45 6.86 -2.50
CA LYS A 326 3.71 6.40 -3.69
C LYS A 326 2.21 6.41 -3.44
N ILE A 327 1.76 5.88 -2.30
CA ILE A 327 0.33 5.87 -1.97
C ILE A 327 -0.20 7.26 -1.63
N SER A 328 0.55 8.09 -0.90
CA SER A 328 0.15 9.48 -0.64
C SER A 328 0.01 10.27 -1.94
N HIS A 329 0.95 10.11 -2.87
CA HIS A 329 0.86 10.75 -4.19
C HIS A 329 -0.36 10.29 -4.98
N ARG A 330 -0.67 8.98 -4.97
CA ARG A 330 -1.88 8.46 -5.62
C ARG A 330 -3.15 9.04 -4.99
N ALA A 331 -3.22 9.09 -3.66
CA ALA A 331 -4.36 9.65 -2.93
C ALA A 331 -4.55 11.15 -3.19
N GLN A 332 -3.46 11.92 -3.28
CA GLN A 332 -3.50 13.35 -3.64
C GLN A 332 -3.89 13.55 -5.11
N GLY A 333 -3.51 12.64 -6.01
CA GLY A 333 -3.85 12.68 -7.44
C GLY A 333 -5.34 12.54 -7.75
N VAL A 334 -6.14 12.01 -6.81
CA VAL A 334 -7.59 11.87 -6.96
C VAL A 334 -8.28 13.21 -7.23
N ALA A 335 -7.85 14.29 -6.58
CA ALA A 335 -8.43 15.61 -6.79
C ALA A 335 -8.20 16.12 -8.23
N ALA A 336 -7.05 15.78 -8.84
CA ALA A 336 -6.75 16.13 -10.22
C ALA A 336 -7.63 15.33 -11.21
N LEU A 337 -7.85 14.04 -10.94
CA LEU A 337 -8.77 13.20 -11.73
C LEU A 337 -10.20 13.75 -11.66
N ALA A 338 -10.68 14.09 -10.45
CA ALA A 338 -11.99 14.69 -10.27
C ALA A 338 -12.13 16.07 -10.94
N SER A 339 -11.04 16.85 -10.96
CA SER A 339 -11.00 18.12 -11.69
C SER A 339 -11.14 17.92 -13.20
N ARG A 340 -10.43 16.93 -13.76
CA ARG A 340 -10.56 16.58 -15.18
C ARG A 340 -11.97 16.06 -15.49
N TRP A 341 -12.53 15.20 -14.65
CA TRP A 341 -13.89 14.69 -14.80
C TRP A 341 -14.92 15.84 -14.77
N HIS A 342 -14.85 16.73 -13.78
CA HIS A 342 -15.75 17.87 -13.67
C HIS A 342 -15.64 18.80 -14.89
N ALA A 343 -14.43 19.06 -15.37
CA ALA A 343 -14.19 19.87 -16.57
C ALA A 343 -14.78 19.20 -17.83
N LEU A 344 -14.55 17.91 -18.05
CA LEU A 344 -15.11 17.18 -19.19
C LEU A 344 -16.64 17.14 -19.14
N ALA A 345 -17.20 16.97 -17.95
CA ALA A 345 -18.65 16.88 -17.79
C ALA A 345 -19.33 18.27 -17.81
N SER A 346 -18.59 19.37 -17.66
CA SER A 346 -19.13 20.74 -17.72
C SER A 346 -18.84 21.45 -19.05
N CYS A 347 -17.75 21.10 -19.71
CA CYS A 347 -17.29 21.71 -20.98
C CYS A 347 -17.33 20.72 -22.16
N GLY A 348 -17.82 19.50 -21.95
CA GLY A 348 -17.96 18.50 -23.01
C GLY A 348 -18.86 19.01 -24.13
N PRO A 349 -18.64 18.56 -25.39
CA PRO A 349 -19.53 18.91 -26.48
C PRO A 349 -20.93 18.41 -26.11
N ASP A 350 -21.87 19.34 -25.95
CA ASP A 350 -23.26 19.04 -25.60
C ASP A 350 -23.77 17.91 -26.51
N ASP A 351 -24.37 16.90 -25.88
CA ASP A 351 -25.34 16.03 -26.51
C ASP A 351 -26.60 16.88 -26.81
N SER A 352 -26.42 17.81 -27.75
CA SER A 352 -27.45 18.71 -28.32
C SER A 352 -28.57 17.94 -29.02
N SER A 353 -28.53 16.61 -28.95
CA SER A 353 -29.54 15.66 -29.39
C SER A 353 -30.66 15.49 -28.35
N HIS A 354 -30.40 15.57 -27.04
CA HIS A 354 -31.45 15.39 -26.02
C HIS A 354 -32.43 16.57 -25.90
N MET A 355 -31.99 17.77 -26.33
CA MET A 355 -32.87 18.95 -26.43
C MET A 355 -33.64 18.99 -27.77
N ARG A 356 -33.10 18.37 -28.84
CA ARG A 356 -33.77 18.32 -30.16
C ARG A 356 -34.74 17.16 -30.33
N MET A 357 -34.54 16.03 -29.63
CA MET A 357 -35.26 14.77 -29.88
C MET A 357 -36.39 14.50 -28.87
N ARG A 358 -37.11 15.54 -28.44
CA ARG A 358 -38.45 15.40 -27.83
C ARG A 358 -39.54 16.24 -28.48
N PHE A 359 -39.20 17.04 -29.51
CA PHE A 359 -40.16 17.93 -30.15
C PHE A 359 -40.81 17.36 -31.43
N SER A 360 -40.54 16.09 -31.79
CA SER A 360 -41.00 15.52 -33.07
C SER A 360 -42.10 14.47 -32.98
N ASN A 361 -42.72 14.25 -31.80
CA ASN A 361 -43.79 13.24 -31.66
C ASN A 361 -45.17 13.79 -31.30
N GLU A 362 -45.39 15.11 -31.35
CA GLU A 362 -46.75 15.67 -31.35
C GLU A 362 -46.84 16.87 -32.29
N MET A 363 -47.09 16.60 -33.57
CA MET A 363 -48.18 17.26 -34.32
C MET A 363 -48.15 16.70 -35.74
N GLY A 364 -49.00 15.71 -35.98
CA GLY A 364 -49.36 15.34 -37.34
C GLY A 364 -50.09 16.49 -38.02
N ASN A 365 -49.82 16.61 -39.31
CA ASN A 365 -50.72 17.16 -40.33
C ASN A 365 -50.74 18.70 -40.49
N SER A 366 -50.04 19.23 -41.51
CA SER A 366 -50.62 19.50 -42.84
C SER A 366 -49.85 20.61 -43.59
N ASN A 367 -49.28 20.22 -44.74
CA ASN A 367 -49.22 20.90 -46.04
C ASN A 367 -49.08 22.43 -46.14
N GLY A 368 -48.09 22.90 -46.92
CA GLY A 368 -48.10 24.29 -47.42
C GLY A 368 -46.83 24.77 -48.12
N LEU A 369 -46.70 24.41 -49.39
CA LEU A 369 -45.77 24.94 -50.40
C LEU A 369 -45.95 26.46 -50.63
N LEU A 370 -44.88 27.28 -50.55
CA LEU A 370 -44.41 28.18 -51.63
C LEU A 370 -43.30 29.16 -51.18
N ARG A 371 -42.24 29.12 -51.97
CA ARG A 371 -41.22 30.15 -52.18
C ARG A 371 -41.85 31.43 -52.75
N SER A 372 -41.61 32.59 -52.15
CA SER A 372 -41.78 33.90 -52.80
C SER A 372 -40.83 34.93 -52.20
N VAL A 373 -40.34 35.80 -53.07
CA VAL A 373 -39.23 36.75 -52.92
C VAL A 373 -39.78 38.16 -52.65
N SER A 374 -39.06 38.92 -51.83
CA SER A 374 -39.03 40.40 -51.69
C SER A 374 -40.27 41.14 -51.14
N SER A 375 -40.08 41.86 -50.02
CA SER A 375 -39.89 43.32 -49.99
C SER A 375 -40.25 43.89 -48.61
N GLU A 376 -39.30 44.63 -48.05
CA GLU A 376 -39.31 45.63 -46.97
C GLU A 376 -40.61 45.88 -46.17
N ALA A 377 -40.58 45.58 -44.87
CA ALA A 377 -40.92 46.49 -43.75
C ALA A 377 -41.05 45.72 -42.42
N ASP A 378 -40.36 46.21 -41.39
CA ASP A 378 -40.62 46.09 -39.95
C ASP A 378 -41.01 44.74 -39.33
N MET A 379 -40.00 44.03 -38.81
CA MET A 379 -39.90 43.63 -37.39
C MET A 379 -38.64 42.78 -37.24
N GLU A 380 -37.75 43.15 -36.32
CA GLU A 380 -36.71 42.24 -35.84
C GLU A 380 -37.38 41.00 -35.24
N ALA A 381 -37.57 39.96 -36.05
CA ALA A 381 -37.92 38.63 -35.59
C ALA A 381 -36.69 38.08 -34.84
N MET A 382 -36.60 38.49 -33.59
CA MET A 382 -35.73 37.91 -32.59
C MET A 382 -35.88 36.40 -32.69
N ASN A 383 -34.83 35.75 -33.15
CA ASN A 383 -34.73 34.30 -33.23
C ASN A 383 -34.73 33.82 -31.76
N TYR A 384 -35.93 33.70 -31.19
CA TYR A 384 -36.15 33.32 -29.80
C TYR A 384 -35.80 31.84 -29.73
N THR A 385 -34.52 31.56 -29.48
CA THR A 385 -34.13 30.32 -28.84
C THR A 385 -35.05 30.15 -27.64
N PRO A 386 -35.86 29.10 -27.56
CA PRO A 386 -36.73 28.92 -26.41
C PRO A 386 -35.81 28.86 -25.20
N LEU A 387 -36.00 29.79 -24.26
CA LEU A 387 -35.34 29.74 -22.97
C LEU A 387 -35.56 28.33 -22.41
N PRO A 388 -34.52 27.62 -21.94
CA PRO A 388 -34.70 26.34 -21.30
C PRO A 388 -35.74 26.52 -20.19
N THR A 389 -36.73 25.62 -20.14
CA THR A 389 -37.77 25.65 -19.12
C THR A 389 -37.09 25.71 -17.75
N ASN A 390 -37.60 26.51 -16.82
CA ASN A 390 -36.95 26.81 -15.54
C ASN A 390 -36.45 25.54 -14.80
N GLU A 391 -37.15 24.41 -14.96
CA GLU A 391 -36.79 23.10 -14.42
C GLU A 391 -35.52 22.48 -15.03
N GLN A 392 -35.33 22.55 -16.35
CA GLN A 392 -34.14 21.98 -17.02
C GLN A 392 -32.88 22.76 -16.66
N LEU A 393 -32.97 24.09 -16.66
CA LEU A 393 -31.88 24.97 -16.24
C LEU A 393 -31.53 24.74 -14.76
N THR A 394 -32.55 24.59 -13.90
CA THR A 394 -32.36 24.30 -12.47
C THR A 394 -31.70 22.94 -12.25
N SER A 395 -32.06 21.92 -13.02
CA SER A 395 -31.45 20.58 -12.93
C SER A 395 -29.97 20.57 -13.34
N TYR A 396 -29.63 21.29 -14.42
CA TYR A 396 -28.25 21.44 -14.89
C TYR A 396 -27.40 22.19 -13.86
N LEU A 397 -27.91 23.31 -13.35
CA LEU A 397 -27.24 24.13 -12.34
C LEU A 397 -27.05 23.36 -11.03
N SER A 398 -28.05 22.58 -10.61
CA SER A 398 -27.96 21.69 -9.44
C SER A 398 -26.86 20.63 -9.61
N SER A 399 -26.81 19.95 -10.76
CA SER A 399 -25.75 18.98 -11.08
C SER A 399 -24.37 19.62 -11.10
N TYR A 400 -24.24 20.81 -11.70
CA TYR A 400 -23.00 21.57 -11.68
C TYR A 400 -22.54 21.89 -10.25
N HIS A 401 -23.42 22.44 -9.40
CA HIS A 401 -23.09 22.75 -8.02
C HIS A 401 -22.74 21.52 -7.19
N ARG A 402 -23.40 20.37 -7.40
CA ARG A 402 -23.04 19.10 -6.74
C ARG A 402 -21.62 18.67 -7.10
N ARG A 403 -21.26 18.70 -8.39
CA ARG A 403 -19.91 18.35 -8.86
C ARG A 403 -18.85 19.33 -8.34
N GLN A 404 -19.15 20.62 -8.33
CA GLN A 404 -18.26 21.64 -7.79
C GLN A 404 -18.05 21.48 -6.28
N ALA A 405 -19.11 21.18 -5.52
CA ALA A 405 -19.03 20.93 -4.09
C ALA A 405 -18.14 19.70 -3.78
N PHE A 406 -18.27 18.64 -4.59
CA PHE A 406 -17.40 17.46 -4.49
C PHE A 406 -15.93 17.75 -4.79
N LEU A 407 -15.66 18.53 -5.84
CA LEU A 407 -14.31 18.95 -6.17
C LEU A 407 -13.67 19.77 -5.05
N MET A 408 -14.43 20.72 -4.48
CA MET A 408 -13.99 21.50 -3.31
C MET A 408 -13.75 20.59 -2.09
N TYR A 409 -14.61 19.59 -1.86
CA TYR A 409 -14.41 18.60 -0.82
C TYR A 409 -13.07 17.86 -0.99
N LEU A 410 -12.77 17.34 -2.18
CA LEU A 410 -11.52 16.62 -2.45
C LEU A 410 -10.27 17.49 -2.32
N GLN A 411 -10.33 18.73 -2.83
CA GLN A 411 -9.20 19.67 -2.73
C GLN A 411 -8.90 20.05 -1.28
N ASN A 412 -9.93 20.22 -0.45
CA ASN A 412 -9.77 20.58 0.96
C ASN A 412 -9.48 19.37 1.87
N ASN A 413 -9.55 18.15 1.34
CA ASN A 413 -9.35 16.91 2.07
C ASN A 413 -8.32 16.00 1.37
N PRO A 414 -7.06 16.45 1.22
CA PRO A 414 -6.04 15.63 0.58
C PRO A 414 -5.87 14.30 1.34
N GLY A 415 -5.91 13.21 0.59
CA GLY A 415 -5.62 11.87 1.09
C GLY A 415 -4.12 11.63 1.28
N GLY A 416 -3.77 10.55 1.98
CA GLY A 416 -2.39 10.08 2.12
C GLY A 416 -2.08 9.49 3.49
N ILE A 417 -0.88 8.92 3.62
CA ILE A 417 -0.37 8.41 4.89
C ILE A 417 0.21 9.58 5.69
N THR A 418 -0.24 9.76 6.93
CA THR A 418 0.15 10.88 7.81
C THR A 418 0.89 10.44 9.07
N LEU A 419 2.14 10.85 9.23
CA LEU A 419 2.94 10.64 10.44
C LEU A 419 2.83 11.87 11.34
N TYR A 420 2.10 11.75 12.45
CA TYR A 420 1.92 12.84 13.44
C TYR A 420 1.56 14.20 12.84
N GLY A 421 0.62 14.20 11.89
CA GLY A 421 0.14 15.41 11.21
C GLY A 421 0.89 15.75 9.91
N TRP A 422 2.04 15.13 9.65
CA TRP A 422 2.81 15.33 8.42
C TRP A 422 2.46 14.27 7.37
N THR A 423 2.04 14.67 6.19
CA THR A 423 1.84 13.75 5.06
C THR A 423 3.18 13.23 4.55
N VAL A 424 3.31 11.91 4.43
CA VAL A 424 4.51 11.30 3.83
C VAL A 424 4.41 11.45 2.33
N ASP A 425 4.93 12.55 1.80
CA ASP A 425 4.96 12.89 0.38
C ASP A 425 6.39 13.21 -0.09
N ARG A 426 6.53 13.66 -1.35
CA ARG A 426 7.84 14.05 -1.91
C ARG A 426 8.50 15.21 -1.15
N SER A 427 7.71 16.12 -0.59
CA SER A 427 8.21 17.26 0.17
C SER A 427 8.84 16.80 1.49
N LEU A 428 8.16 15.90 2.20
CA LEU A 428 8.68 15.31 3.43
C LEU A 428 9.95 14.49 3.18
N ILE A 429 10.01 13.70 2.10
CA ILE A 429 11.23 12.97 1.72
C ILE A 429 12.39 13.94 1.46
N ASN A 430 12.16 15.03 0.73
CA ASN A 430 13.18 16.05 0.49
C ASN A 430 13.64 16.70 1.81
N THR A 431 12.71 16.97 2.72
CA THR A 431 13.01 17.53 4.05
C THR A 431 13.88 16.58 4.87
N ILE A 432 13.53 15.28 4.90
CA ILE A 432 14.35 14.24 5.52
C ILE A 432 15.75 14.23 4.90
N PHE A 433 15.86 14.26 3.57
CA PHE A 433 17.14 14.28 2.89
C PHE A 433 18.01 15.48 3.30
N PHE A 434 17.44 16.68 3.39
CA PHE A 434 18.18 17.86 3.83
C PHE A 434 18.60 17.78 5.31
N ILE A 435 17.77 17.20 6.18
CA ILE A 435 18.12 16.95 7.59
C ILE A 435 19.30 15.97 7.67
N GLU A 436 19.22 14.83 7.00
CA GLU A 436 20.28 13.83 6.96
C GLU A 436 21.59 14.41 6.38
N LEU A 437 21.51 15.13 5.27
CA LEU A 437 22.67 15.79 4.67
C LEU A 437 23.31 16.80 5.63
N SER A 438 22.49 17.58 6.35
CA SER A 438 22.98 18.54 7.35
C SER A 438 23.67 17.83 8.51
N LEU A 439 23.13 16.70 8.97
CA LEU A 439 23.76 15.88 10.02
C LEU A 439 25.10 15.31 9.54
N VAL A 440 25.16 14.78 8.31
CA VAL A 440 26.41 14.28 7.71
C VAL A 440 27.46 15.37 7.61
N LEU A 441 27.09 16.53 7.06
CA LEU A 441 27.99 17.69 6.94
C LEU A 441 28.46 18.19 8.31
N PHE A 442 27.58 18.19 9.31
CA PHE A 442 27.95 18.56 10.68
C PHE A 442 29.00 17.61 11.28
N VAL A 443 28.81 16.29 11.15
CA VAL A 443 29.79 15.30 11.63
C VAL A 443 31.12 15.45 10.92
N LEU A 444 31.09 15.56 9.59
CA LEU A 444 32.29 15.77 8.80
C LEU A 444 33.01 17.04 9.26
N GLY A 445 32.30 18.18 9.36
CA GLY A 445 32.89 19.43 9.82
C GLY A 445 33.51 19.35 11.22
N ARG A 446 32.88 18.65 12.16
CA ARG A 446 33.45 18.45 13.50
C ARG A 446 34.70 17.58 13.45
N THR A 447 34.63 16.44 12.77
CA THR A 447 35.71 15.45 12.78
C THR A 447 36.93 15.87 11.95
N THR A 448 36.75 16.58 10.83
CA THR A 448 37.88 17.13 10.06
C THR A 448 38.62 18.24 10.81
N VAL A 449 37.90 19.10 11.55
CA VAL A 449 38.52 20.19 12.32
C VAL A 449 39.35 19.63 13.48
N PHE A 450 38.87 18.61 14.19
CA PHE A 450 39.63 17.98 15.27
C PHE A 450 40.92 17.28 14.81
N ILE A 451 40.91 16.65 13.63
CA ILE A 451 42.14 16.04 13.07
C ILE A 451 43.19 17.11 12.74
N SER A 452 42.76 18.31 12.33
CA SER A 452 43.70 19.40 12.01
C SER A 452 44.35 20.05 13.24
N SER A 453 43.72 19.98 14.42
CA SER A 453 44.32 20.52 15.66
C SER A 453 45.38 19.60 16.27
N ASP A 454 45.21 18.27 16.13
CA ASP A 454 46.12 17.28 16.73
C ASP A 454 47.36 17.01 15.86
N GLY A 455 47.37 17.47 14.61
CA GLY A 455 48.53 17.40 13.70
C GLY A 455 49.55 18.52 13.88
N LEU A 456 49.36 19.43 14.85
CA LEU A 456 50.23 20.58 15.09
C LEU A 456 50.95 20.57 16.46
N SER A 457 50.87 19.48 17.21
CA SER A 457 51.53 19.30 18.51
C SER A 457 52.72 18.35 18.46
#